data_AF-A0A1I0X2Y3-F1
#
_entry.id   AF-A0A1I0X2Y3-F1
#
_cell.length_a   1.000
_cell.length_b   1.000
_cell.length_c   1.000
_cell.angle_alpha   90.00
_cell.angle_beta   90.00
_cell.angle_gamma   90.00
#
_symmetry.space_group_name_H-M   'P 1'
#
loop_
_entity.id
_entity.type
_entity.pdbx_description
1 polymer ?
#
loop_
_entity_poly.entity_id
_entity_poly.type
_entity_poly.pdbx_seq_one_letter_code
_entity_poly.pdbx_strand_id
1 'polypeptide(L)'
;MKMEASWRFDTPGPMPPEAVRAVDALIDKVVAQGNRWSMLEHFKGHFGGVGRSSSESWAQSDLSDSMWHAAENAPLFIESFYEACEVLRGDGSIAVPDVGRMNRILRDHGVGYEIRPPELIAVGLHQPIAVPERYQSLDEKAQEIVQASLLQSEKLLAEGNPRQAVQEILWLMESVVTAFKGLSTGSATIEEKYFNKIAQELRTKKKGQTIEQVLAWLTTLHGYLSSPTGGGVRHGVDLKSGITVNPDEGRLYCNLIRSYVTFLMTEHDRMSRGVQE
;
A
#
# COMPACT_ATOMS: atom_id res chain seq x y z
N MET A 1 25.31 -21.32 14.08
CA MET A 1 24.53 -20.80 15.23
C MET A 1 23.06 -21.23 15.06
N LYS A 2 22.25 -21.32 16.12
CA LYS A 2 20.80 -21.60 15.98
C LYS A 2 20.03 -20.30 15.83
N MET A 3 19.19 -20.20 14.80
CA MET A 3 18.31 -19.06 14.53
C MET A 3 17.05 -19.55 13.80
N GLU A 4 16.02 -18.72 13.71
CA GLU A 4 14.79 -19.03 12.95
C GLU A 4 15.12 -19.40 11.50
N ALA A 5 14.55 -20.49 11.00
CA ALA A 5 14.92 -21.03 9.68
C ALA A 5 14.61 -20.06 8.53
N SER A 6 13.53 -19.29 8.65
CA SER A 6 13.15 -18.28 7.66
C SER A 6 14.20 -17.18 7.52
N TRP A 7 14.92 -16.80 8.58
CA TRP A 7 15.91 -15.71 8.53
C TRP A 7 17.09 -16.00 7.59
N ARG A 8 17.32 -17.26 7.22
CA ARG A 8 18.36 -17.61 6.23
C ARG A 8 17.97 -17.25 4.80
N PHE A 9 16.68 -17.13 4.51
CA PHE A 9 16.15 -16.94 3.15
C PHE A 9 15.38 -15.62 3.03
N ASP A 10 14.61 -15.27 4.06
CA ASP A 10 13.84 -14.05 4.16
C ASP A 10 14.57 -13.10 5.10
N THR A 11 15.29 -12.11 4.54
CA THR A 11 16.08 -11.17 5.35
C THR A 11 15.18 -10.39 6.31
N PRO A 12 15.40 -10.48 7.64
CA PRO A 12 14.67 -9.67 8.61
C PRO A 12 15.18 -8.21 8.65
N GLY A 13 16.21 -7.88 7.87
CA GLY A 13 16.75 -6.54 7.73
C GLY A 13 18.28 -6.52 7.66
N PRO A 14 18.86 -5.45 7.09
CA PRO A 14 20.30 -5.28 6.98
C PRO A 14 20.93 -4.88 8.32
N MET A 15 22.22 -5.14 8.47
CA MET A 15 23.01 -4.62 9.56
C MET A 15 23.30 -3.12 9.35
N PRO A 16 23.13 -2.26 10.38
CA PRO A 16 23.47 -0.84 10.28
C PRO A 16 24.93 -0.64 9.84
N PRO A 17 25.22 0.29 8.92
CA PRO A 17 26.58 0.52 8.43
C PRO A 17 27.62 0.77 9.53
N GLU A 18 27.23 1.48 10.59
CA GLU A 18 28.12 1.73 11.73
C GLU A 18 28.41 0.46 12.55
N ALA A 19 27.48 -0.49 12.61
CA ALA A 19 27.70 -1.78 13.26
C ALA A 19 28.68 -2.65 12.46
N VAL A 20 28.55 -2.64 11.12
CA VAL A 20 29.50 -3.35 10.22
C VAL A 20 30.92 -2.82 10.43
N ARG A 21 31.10 -1.49 10.43
CA ARG A 21 32.41 -0.85 10.69
C ARG A 21 32.95 -1.16 12.09
N ALA A 22 32.08 -1.24 13.11
CA ALA A 22 32.49 -1.59 14.46
C ALA A 22 32.99 -3.04 14.57
N VAL A 23 32.38 -3.95 13.80
CA VAL A 23 32.84 -5.35 13.69
C VAL A 23 34.13 -5.43 12.89
N ASP A 24 34.26 -4.71 11.78
CA ASP A 24 35.49 -4.64 10.99
C ASP A 24 36.67 -4.15 11.84
N ALA A 25 36.46 -3.11 12.65
CA ALA A 25 37.46 -2.63 13.61
C ALA A 25 37.81 -3.66 14.72
N LEU A 26 36.93 -4.62 15.03
CA LEU A 26 37.28 -5.75 15.89
C LEU A 26 38.11 -6.78 15.13
N ILE A 27 37.74 -7.10 13.90
CA ILE A 27 38.49 -8.03 13.04
C ILE A 27 39.92 -7.52 12.87
N ASP A 28 40.11 -6.23 12.60
CA ASP A 28 41.44 -5.60 12.49
C ASP A 28 42.32 -5.83 13.72
N LYS A 29 41.73 -5.83 14.93
CA LYS A 29 42.46 -6.11 16.18
C LYS A 29 42.76 -7.60 16.35
N VAL A 30 41.89 -8.47 15.85
CA VAL A 30 42.11 -9.91 15.87
C VAL A 30 43.23 -10.28 14.90
N VAL A 31 43.15 -9.84 13.64
CA VAL A 31 44.12 -10.18 12.59
C VAL A 31 45.53 -9.62 12.87
N ALA A 32 45.64 -8.56 13.66
CA ALA A 32 46.92 -7.99 14.08
C ALA A 32 47.73 -8.89 15.04
N GLN A 33 47.14 -9.95 15.60
CA GLN A 33 47.82 -10.85 16.54
C GLN A 33 48.59 -11.98 15.86
N GLY A 34 48.36 -12.22 14.57
CA GLY A 34 48.96 -13.34 13.84
C GLY A 34 49.35 -12.98 12.41
N ASN A 35 49.37 -13.98 11.53
CA ASN A 35 49.58 -13.73 10.10
C ASN A 35 48.35 -13.01 9.53
N ARG A 36 48.46 -11.69 9.36
CA ARG A 36 47.35 -10.82 8.95
C ARG A 36 46.67 -11.33 7.69
N TRP A 37 47.41 -11.69 6.64
CA TRP A 37 46.83 -12.22 5.41
C TRP A 37 46.03 -13.51 5.65
N SER A 38 46.60 -14.51 6.31
CA SER A 38 45.88 -15.76 6.61
C SER A 38 44.64 -15.54 7.48
N MET A 39 44.69 -14.62 8.44
CA MET A 39 43.55 -14.31 9.30
C MET A 39 42.46 -13.52 8.56
N LEU A 40 42.83 -12.62 7.64
CA LEU A 40 41.86 -11.96 6.75
C LEU A 40 41.14 -12.98 5.87
N GLU A 41 41.86 -13.94 5.29
CA GLU A 41 41.27 -15.04 4.50
C GLU A 41 40.33 -15.91 5.33
N HIS A 42 40.67 -16.15 6.60
CA HIS A 42 39.81 -16.88 7.54
C HIS A 42 38.46 -16.18 7.72
N PHE A 43 38.46 -14.88 8.04
CA PHE A 43 37.21 -14.13 8.17
C PHE A 43 36.46 -14.04 6.85
N LYS A 44 37.17 -13.80 5.74
CA LYS A 44 36.56 -13.70 4.40
C LYS A 44 35.78 -14.96 4.04
N GLY A 45 36.36 -16.13 4.28
CA GLY A 45 35.69 -17.41 4.02
C GLY A 45 34.40 -17.59 4.82
N HIS A 46 34.37 -17.13 6.08
CA HIS A 46 33.16 -17.21 6.91
C HIS A 46 32.06 -16.22 6.48
N PHE A 47 32.43 -15.10 5.86
CA PHE A 47 31.48 -14.16 5.24
C PHE A 47 31.08 -14.57 3.81
N GLY A 48 31.46 -15.77 3.35
CA GLY A 48 31.06 -16.31 2.06
C GLY A 48 31.96 -15.91 0.88
N GLY A 49 33.09 -15.24 1.13
CA GLY A 49 34.05 -14.93 0.08
C GLY A 49 34.73 -16.19 -0.46
N VAL A 50 34.84 -16.27 -1.78
CA VAL A 50 35.39 -17.43 -2.50
C VAL A 50 36.79 -17.17 -3.01
N GLY A 51 37.61 -18.22 -3.03
CA GLY A 51 38.99 -18.15 -3.51
C GLY A 51 39.93 -17.43 -2.55
N ARG A 52 41.24 -17.64 -2.74
CA ARG A 52 42.28 -16.97 -1.96
C ARG A 52 42.69 -15.69 -2.66
N SER A 53 42.77 -14.58 -1.93
CA SER A 53 43.22 -13.30 -2.48
C SER A 53 44.70 -13.39 -2.85
N SER A 54 45.14 -12.58 -3.80
CA SER A 54 46.51 -12.63 -4.32
C SER A 54 47.54 -11.90 -3.45
N SER A 55 47.07 -11.03 -2.55
CA SER A 55 47.89 -10.31 -1.57
C SER A 55 47.08 -10.00 -0.31
N GLU A 56 47.76 -9.55 0.74
CA GLU A 56 47.12 -9.06 1.97
C GLU A 56 46.18 -7.86 1.71
N SER A 57 46.58 -6.91 0.86
CA SER A 57 45.74 -5.76 0.52
C SER A 57 44.47 -6.17 -0.23
N TRP A 58 44.57 -7.17 -1.10
CA TRP A 58 43.38 -7.77 -1.74
C TRP A 58 42.53 -8.53 -0.72
N ALA A 59 43.14 -9.26 0.22
CA ALA A 59 42.39 -9.95 1.26
C ALA A 59 41.59 -8.99 2.16
N GLN A 60 42.12 -7.81 2.45
CA GLN A 60 41.40 -6.76 3.18
C GLN A 60 40.20 -6.25 2.38
N SER A 61 40.40 -5.88 1.11
CA SER A 61 39.32 -5.38 0.25
C SER A 61 38.24 -6.44 0.03
N ASP A 62 38.64 -7.67 -0.31
CA ASP A 62 37.72 -8.78 -0.56
C ASP A 62 36.93 -9.16 0.71
N LEU A 63 37.57 -9.08 1.89
CA LEU A 63 36.88 -9.25 3.17
C LEU A 63 35.85 -8.15 3.38
N SER A 64 36.22 -6.88 3.18
CA SER A 64 35.31 -5.75 3.32
C SER A 64 34.08 -5.93 2.41
N ASP A 65 34.28 -6.27 1.15
CA ASP A 65 33.19 -6.51 0.19
C ASP A 65 32.30 -7.68 0.65
N SER A 66 32.89 -8.78 1.10
CA SER A 66 32.16 -9.94 1.62
C SER A 66 31.35 -9.58 2.88
N MET A 67 31.90 -8.77 3.76
CA MET A 67 31.23 -8.27 4.96
C MET A 67 30.02 -7.40 4.59
N TRP A 68 30.17 -6.47 3.64
CA TRP A 68 29.06 -5.62 3.21
C TRP A 68 27.96 -6.42 2.50
N HIS A 69 28.31 -7.44 1.72
CA HIS A 69 27.32 -8.35 1.14
C HIS A 69 26.59 -9.17 2.22
N ALA A 70 27.31 -9.76 3.17
CA ALA A 70 26.70 -10.48 4.28
C ALA A 70 25.82 -9.57 5.15
N ALA A 71 26.16 -8.27 5.25
CA ALA A 71 25.41 -7.29 6.03
C ALA A 71 24.02 -6.99 5.47
N GLU A 72 23.68 -7.41 4.25
CA GLU A 72 22.30 -7.36 3.73
C GLU A 72 21.33 -8.24 4.56
N ASN A 73 21.85 -9.20 5.31
CA ASN A 73 21.11 -10.06 6.23
C ASN A 73 21.79 -10.08 7.61
N ALA A 74 21.29 -9.27 8.56
CA ALA A 74 21.91 -9.09 9.86
C ALA A 74 22.14 -10.41 10.64
N PRO A 75 21.18 -11.35 10.76
CA PRO A 75 21.42 -12.65 11.38
C PRO A 75 22.58 -13.44 10.77
N LEU A 76 22.68 -13.49 9.44
CA LEU A 76 23.75 -14.21 8.77
C LEU A 76 25.11 -13.55 9.02
N PHE A 77 25.17 -12.21 8.96
CA PHE A 77 26.39 -11.48 9.32
C PHE A 77 26.85 -11.79 10.74
N ILE A 78 25.92 -11.82 11.71
CA ILE A 78 26.22 -12.12 13.12
C ILE A 78 26.71 -13.57 13.28
N GLU A 79 26.04 -14.52 12.63
CA GLU A 79 26.45 -15.93 12.61
C GLU A 79 27.86 -16.08 12.04
N SER A 80 28.14 -15.53 10.87
CA SER A 80 29.46 -15.57 10.21
C SER A 80 30.57 -15.05 11.11
N PHE A 81 30.37 -13.88 11.74
CA PHE A 81 31.39 -13.30 12.62
C PHE A 81 31.61 -14.13 13.89
N TYR A 82 30.53 -14.59 14.51
CA TYR A 82 30.61 -15.42 15.71
C TYR A 82 31.31 -16.75 15.43
N GLU A 83 30.93 -17.44 14.36
CA GLU A 83 31.54 -18.73 13.99
C GLU A 83 33.02 -18.58 13.65
N ALA A 84 33.38 -17.52 12.92
CA ALA A 84 34.79 -17.21 12.66
C ALA A 84 35.58 -17.02 13.96
N CYS A 85 35.00 -16.36 14.97
CA CYS A 85 35.62 -16.20 16.29
C CYS A 85 35.68 -17.53 17.06
N GLU A 86 34.66 -18.37 17.01
CA GLU A 86 34.65 -19.65 17.73
C GLU A 86 35.69 -20.64 17.19
N VAL A 87 35.90 -20.68 15.86
CA VAL A 87 36.97 -21.50 15.27
C VAL A 87 38.35 -21.07 15.78
N LEU A 88 38.62 -19.76 15.83
CA LEU A 88 39.88 -19.23 16.38
C LEU A 88 39.99 -19.44 17.89
N ARG A 89 38.87 -19.37 18.63
CA ARG A 89 38.85 -19.64 20.07
C ARG A 89 39.24 -21.08 20.39
N GLY A 90 38.85 -22.03 19.53
CA GLY A 90 39.21 -23.45 19.67
C GLY A 90 40.71 -23.73 19.52
N ASP A 91 41.44 -22.92 18.74
CA ASP A 91 42.89 -23.01 18.58
C ASP A 91 43.65 -22.42 19.78
N GLY A 92 43.04 -21.49 20.53
CA GLY A 92 43.58 -20.94 21.78
C GLY A 92 44.79 -20.00 21.63
N SER A 93 45.29 -19.79 20.42
CA SER A 93 46.48 -18.97 20.11
C SER A 93 46.16 -17.49 19.90
N ILE A 94 44.91 -17.16 19.57
CA ILE A 94 44.44 -15.81 19.23
C ILE A 94 43.34 -15.36 20.20
N ALA A 95 43.45 -14.15 20.74
CA ALA A 95 42.39 -13.55 21.53
C ALA A 95 41.28 -13.00 20.60
N VAL A 96 40.07 -13.52 20.76
CA VAL A 96 38.87 -13.08 20.04
C VAL A 96 37.87 -12.41 20.98
N PRO A 97 37.01 -11.49 20.49
CA PRO A 97 35.99 -10.87 21.32
C PRO A 97 35.09 -11.92 21.98
N ASP A 98 34.70 -11.66 23.22
CA ASP A 98 33.68 -12.45 23.90
C ASP A 98 32.27 -12.04 23.44
N VAL A 99 31.29 -12.88 23.77
CA VAL A 99 29.87 -12.63 23.47
C VAL A 99 29.39 -11.30 24.06
N GLY A 100 29.89 -10.92 25.23
CA GLY A 100 29.53 -9.65 25.87
C GLY A 100 29.98 -8.43 25.06
N ARG A 101 31.16 -8.50 24.44
CA ARG A 101 31.73 -7.47 23.56
C ARG A 101 30.96 -7.39 22.24
N MET A 102 30.62 -8.54 21.66
CA MET A 102 29.78 -8.60 20.45
C MET A 102 28.39 -8.01 20.72
N ASN A 103 27.70 -8.45 21.77
CA ASN A 103 26.39 -7.93 22.16
C ASN A 103 26.41 -6.45 22.56
N ARG A 104 27.57 -5.90 22.95
CA ARG A 104 27.70 -4.45 23.16
C ARG A 104 27.59 -3.71 21.84
N ILE A 105 28.30 -4.15 20.79
CA ILE A 105 28.18 -3.56 19.45
C ILE A 105 26.74 -3.65 18.95
N LEU A 106 26.11 -4.83 19.08
CA LEU A 106 24.72 -5.02 18.62
C LEU A 106 23.73 -4.07 19.32
N ARG A 107 23.93 -3.81 20.62
CA ARG A 107 23.09 -2.88 21.38
C ARG A 107 23.40 -1.41 21.09
N ASP A 108 24.67 -1.03 21.08
CA ASP A 108 25.09 0.37 20.85
C ASP A 108 24.63 0.90 19.48
N HIS A 109 24.49 0.00 18.49
CA HIS A 109 24.01 0.33 17.15
C HIS A 109 22.56 -0.09 16.87
N GLY A 110 21.81 -0.55 17.88
CA GLY A 110 20.39 -0.85 17.75
C GLY A 110 20.05 -1.94 16.72
N VAL A 111 20.91 -2.96 16.57
CA VAL A 111 20.77 -4.02 15.54
C VAL A 111 19.56 -4.91 15.80
N GLY A 112 19.10 -4.99 17.05
CA GLY A 112 17.89 -5.75 17.41
C GLY A 112 18.10 -7.24 17.66
N TYR A 113 19.35 -7.69 17.81
CA TYR A 113 19.68 -9.09 18.12
C TYR A 113 20.63 -9.20 19.31
N GLU A 114 20.57 -10.35 19.98
CA GLU A 114 21.47 -10.71 21.06
C GLU A 114 21.94 -12.15 20.87
N ILE A 115 23.25 -12.34 20.91
CA ILE A 115 23.90 -13.65 20.85
C ILE A 115 23.77 -14.28 22.24
N ARG A 116 23.04 -15.39 22.35
CA ARG A 116 22.91 -16.22 23.55
C ARG A 116 23.22 -17.67 23.18
N PRO A 117 24.50 -18.06 23.10
CA PRO A 117 24.89 -19.35 22.56
C PRO A 117 24.12 -20.51 23.22
N PRO A 118 23.60 -21.48 22.44
CA PRO A 118 23.86 -21.67 21.00
C PRO A 118 22.97 -20.85 20.04
N GLU A 119 22.16 -19.93 20.57
CA GLU A 119 21.07 -19.25 19.85
C GLU A 119 21.38 -17.78 19.55
N LEU A 120 20.84 -17.28 18.43
CA LEU A 120 20.66 -15.86 18.17
C LEU A 120 19.21 -15.52 18.44
N ILE A 121 18.97 -14.59 19.35
CA ILE A 121 17.61 -14.15 19.67
C ILE A 121 17.35 -12.74 19.13
N ALA A 122 16.13 -12.51 18.66
CA ALA A 122 15.64 -11.17 18.37
C ALA A 122 15.28 -10.47 19.68
N VAL A 123 15.85 -9.28 19.91
CA VAL A 123 15.57 -8.42 21.07
C VAL A 123 15.30 -7.01 20.58
N GLY A 124 14.06 -6.56 20.76
CA GLY A 124 13.67 -5.21 20.34
C GLY A 124 13.44 -5.03 18.84
N LEU A 125 13.56 -6.10 18.03
CA LEU A 125 12.88 -6.14 16.73
C LEU A 125 11.39 -6.08 17.01
N HIS A 126 10.81 -4.91 16.78
CA HIS A 126 9.38 -4.84 16.52
C HIS A 126 9.18 -5.78 15.33
N GLN A 127 8.46 -6.89 15.52
CA GLN A 127 7.93 -7.63 14.38
C GLN A 127 7.33 -6.58 13.46
N PRO A 128 7.77 -6.46 12.20
CA PRO A 128 7.08 -5.61 11.25
C PRO A 128 5.65 -6.12 11.25
N ILE A 129 4.74 -5.34 11.85
CA ILE A 129 3.32 -5.55 11.67
C ILE A 129 3.19 -5.50 10.15
N ALA A 130 2.72 -6.60 9.54
CA ALA A 130 2.46 -6.62 8.11
C ALA A 130 1.70 -5.33 7.81
N VAL A 131 2.36 -4.41 7.09
CA VAL A 131 1.71 -3.18 6.64
C VAL A 131 0.51 -3.72 5.87
N PRO A 132 -0.74 -3.52 6.36
CA PRO A 132 -1.88 -3.96 5.59
C PRO A 132 -1.68 -3.35 4.20
N GLU A 133 -1.87 -4.16 3.14
CA GLU A 133 -1.96 -3.64 1.77
C GLU A 133 -2.70 -2.32 1.87
N ARG A 134 -2.03 -1.23 1.46
CA ARG A 134 -2.51 0.14 1.66
C ARG A 134 -3.99 0.14 1.35
N TYR A 135 -4.84 0.19 2.38
CA TYR A 135 -6.27 0.11 2.15
C TYR A 135 -6.60 1.28 1.25
N GLN A 136 -7.17 1.00 0.07
CA GLN A 136 -7.65 2.04 -0.81
C GLN A 136 -8.45 3.02 0.05
N SER A 137 -8.11 4.29 -0.08
CA SER A 137 -8.85 5.36 0.59
C SER A 137 -10.33 5.26 0.22
N LEU A 138 -11.20 5.82 1.06
CA LEU A 138 -12.63 5.86 0.76
C LEU A 138 -12.89 6.54 -0.59
N ASP A 139 -12.08 7.54 -0.94
CA ASP A 139 -12.15 8.27 -2.21
C ASP A 139 -11.73 7.39 -3.38
N GLU A 140 -10.63 6.62 -3.26
CA GLU A 140 -10.21 5.65 -4.28
C GLU A 140 -11.27 4.57 -4.49
N LYS A 141 -11.86 4.02 -3.42
CA LYS A 141 -12.95 3.04 -3.51
C LYS A 141 -14.21 3.62 -4.15
N ALA A 142 -14.55 4.86 -3.82
CA ALA A 142 -15.69 5.54 -4.43
C ALA A 142 -15.47 5.77 -5.93
N GLN A 143 -14.26 6.17 -6.32
CA GLN A 143 -13.89 6.33 -7.73
C GLN A 143 -13.97 5.00 -8.49
N GLU A 144 -13.51 3.90 -7.89
CA GLU A 144 -13.63 2.57 -8.48
C GLU A 144 -15.07 2.12 -8.66
N ILE A 145 -15.95 2.36 -7.68
CA ILE A 145 -17.38 2.08 -7.79
C ILE A 145 -18.00 2.86 -8.95
N VAL A 146 -17.68 4.15 -9.08
CA VAL A 146 -18.17 4.99 -10.18
C VAL A 146 -17.72 4.42 -11.53
N GLN A 147 -16.43 4.11 -11.68
CA GLN A 147 -15.90 3.57 -12.93
C GLN A 147 -16.48 2.19 -13.26
N ALA A 148 -16.65 1.33 -12.25
CA ALA A 148 -17.25 0.01 -12.41
C ALA A 148 -18.70 0.11 -12.89
N SER A 149 -19.52 0.99 -12.30
CA SER A 149 -20.91 1.21 -12.74
C SER A 149 -20.99 1.77 -14.16
N LEU A 150 -20.09 2.69 -14.54
CA LEU A 150 -20.03 3.21 -15.91
C LEU A 150 -19.73 2.09 -16.91
N LEU A 151 -18.68 1.30 -16.66
CA LEU A 151 -18.30 0.17 -17.52
C LEU A 151 -19.39 -0.91 -17.57
N GLN A 152 -20.02 -1.21 -16.44
CA GLN A 152 -21.10 -2.19 -16.36
C GLN A 152 -22.31 -1.74 -17.19
N SER A 153 -22.67 -0.45 -17.17
CA SER A 153 -23.75 0.08 -18.02
C SER A 153 -23.43 -0.09 -19.51
N GLU A 154 -22.18 0.11 -19.93
CA GLU A 154 -21.76 -0.04 -21.32
C GLU A 154 -21.78 -1.51 -21.76
N LYS A 155 -21.30 -2.40 -20.90
CA LYS A 155 -21.36 -3.84 -21.11
C LYS A 155 -22.81 -4.31 -21.29
N LEU A 156 -23.71 -3.88 -20.40
CA LEU A 156 -25.13 -4.21 -20.49
C LEU A 156 -25.77 -3.70 -21.79
N LEU A 157 -25.40 -2.49 -22.26
CA LEU A 157 -25.86 -2.00 -23.57
C LEU A 157 -25.34 -2.85 -24.72
N ALA A 158 -24.07 -3.26 -24.67
CA ALA A 158 -23.45 -4.09 -25.71
C ALA A 158 -24.06 -5.51 -25.77
N GLU A 159 -24.47 -6.04 -24.62
CA GLU A 159 -25.11 -7.36 -24.48
C GLU A 159 -26.62 -7.34 -24.80
N GLY A 160 -27.18 -6.19 -25.20
CA GLY A 160 -28.61 -6.08 -25.52
C GLY A 160 -29.52 -6.03 -24.29
N ASN A 161 -28.99 -5.58 -23.15
CA ASN A 161 -29.69 -5.44 -21.87
C ASN A 161 -29.95 -3.96 -21.48
N PRO A 162 -30.67 -3.17 -22.30
CA PRO A 162 -30.80 -1.72 -22.12
C PRO A 162 -31.48 -1.32 -20.81
N ARG A 163 -32.48 -2.08 -20.35
CA ARG A 163 -33.15 -1.80 -19.07
C ARG A 163 -32.20 -1.91 -17.89
N GLN A 164 -31.38 -2.95 -17.86
CA GLN A 164 -30.39 -3.16 -16.80
C GLN A 164 -29.30 -2.10 -16.85
N ALA A 165 -28.87 -1.68 -18.05
CA ALA A 165 -27.92 -0.58 -18.20
C ALA A 165 -28.46 0.73 -17.60
N VAL A 166 -29.73 1.04 -17.84
CA VAL A 166 -30.39 2.23 -17.27
C VAL A 166 -30.58 2.08 -15.75
N GLN A 167 -30.86 0.88 -15.23
CA GLN A 167 -30.91 0.65 -13.78
C GLN A 167 -29.57 0.96 -13.10
N GLU A 168 -28.47 0.46 -13.68
CA GLU A 168 -27.11 0.64 -13.16
C GLU A 168 -26.74 2.13 -13.09
N ILE A 169 -26.94 2.86 -14.18
CA ILE A 169 -26.57 4.28 -14.24
C ILE A 169 -27.51 5.16 -13.41
N LEU A 170 -28.79 4.77 -13.26
CA LEU A 170 -29.74 5.44 -12.38
C LEU A 170 -29.35 5.28 -10.92
N TRP A 171 -28.89 4.08 -10.52
CA TRP A 171 -28.33 3.85 -9.19
C TRP A 171 -27.08 4.72 -8.95
N LEU A 172 -26.16 4.75 -9.91
CA LEU A 172 -24.94 5.59 -9.81
C LEU A 172 -25.29 7.07 -9.61
N MET A 173 -26.27 7.57 -10.37
CA MET A 173 -26.77 8.93 -10.25
C MET A 173 -27.35 9.25 -8.87
N GLU A 174 -28.12 8.33 -8.29
CA GLU A 174 -28.64 8.49 -6.92
C GLU A 174 -27.50 8.56 -5.88
N SER A 175 -26.49 7.70 -6.04
CA SER A 175 -25.30 7.67 -5.18
C SER A 175 -24.53 9.00 -5.25
N VAL A 176 -24.29 9.53 -6.44
CA VAL A 176 -23.56 10.80 -6.64
C VAL A 176 -24.32 11.99 -6.07
N VAL A 177 -25.64 12.08 -6.26
CA VAL A 177 -26.43 13.16 -5.64
C VAL A 177 -26.42 13.05 -4.12
N THR A 178 -26.49 11.83 -3.58
CA THR A 178 -26.46 11.61 -2.12
C THR A 178 -25.12 12.03 -1.50
N ALA A 179 -24.02 11.97 -2.25
CA ALA A 179 -22.69 12.41 -1.80
C ALA A 179 -22.60 13.92 -1.53
N PHE A 180 -23.55 14.74 -1.99
CA PHE A 180 -23.60 16.17 -1.64
C PHE A 180 -24.05 16.43 -0.20
N LYS A 181 -24.67 15.45 0.46
CA LYS A 181 -25.07 15.57 1.86
C LYS A 181 -23.85 15.84 2.73
N GLY A 182 -23.94 16.83 3.61
CA GLY A 182 -22.85 17.23 4.50
C GLY A 182 -21.87 18.23 3.86
N LEU A 183 -21.99 18.54 2.56
CA LEU A 183 -21.19 19.62 1.97
C LEU A 183 -21.70 20.98 2.43
N SER A 184 -20.77 21.85 2.80
CA SER A 184 -21.03 23.25 3.13
C SER A 184 -21.01 24.10 1.86
N THR A 185 -22.12 24.78 1.54
CA THR A 185 -22.19 25.69 0.39
C THR A 185 -21.98 27.15 0.80
N GLY A 186 -20.92 27.43 1.58
CA GLY A 186 -20.57 28.77 2.07
C GLY A 186 -21.44 29.27 3.23
N SER A 187 -22.77 29.29 3.09
CA SER A 187 -23.69 29.82 4.12
C SER A 187 -24.55 28.75 4.82
N ALA A 188 -24.57 27.51 4.32
CA ALA A 188 -25.35 26.41 4.91
C ALA A 188 -24.83 25.04 4.45
N THR A 189 -24.94 24.03 5.31
CA THR A 189 -24.62 22.62 5.00
C THR A 189 -25.83 21.92 4.37
N ILE A 190 -25.61 21.02 3.41
CA ILE A 190 -26.68 20.17 2.86
C ILE A 190 -27.10 19.12 3.89
N GLU A 191 -28.34 19.18 4.36
CA GLU A 191 -28.81 18.36 5.50
C GLU A 191 -29.73 17.20 5.08
N GLU A 192 -30.36 17.32 3.92
CA GLU A 192 -31.32 16.33 3.45
C GLU A 192 -30.69 14.96 3.15
N LYS A 193 -31.50 13.90 3.22
CA LYS A 193 -31.02 12.50 3.13
C LYS A 193 -31.42 11.77 1.85
N TYR A 194 -32.46 12.25 1.18
CA TYR A 194 -33.06 11.55 0.04
C TYR A 194 -32.80 12.31 -1.25
N PHE A 195 -32.58 11.59 -2.36
CA PHE A 195 -32.27 12.15 -3.68
C PHE A 195 -33.10 13.40 -4.03
N ASN A 196 -34.43 13.30 -4.02
CA ASN A 196 -35.31 14.41 -4.40
C ASN A 196 -35.19 15.62 -3.45
N LYS A 197 -34.93 15.38 -2.17
CA LYS A 197 -34.78 16.43 -1.16
C LYS A 197 -33.43 17.13 -1.29
N ILE A 198 -32.35 16.36 -1.47
CA ILE A 198 -31.01 16.89 -1.73
C ILE A 198 -31.00 17.69 -3.04
N ALA A 199 -31.59 17.15 -4.11
CA ALA A 199 -31.69 17.86 -5.40
C ALA A 199 -32.48 19.17 -5.27
N GLN A 200 -33.59 19.17 -4.53
CA GLN A 200 -34.37 20.38 -4.26
C GLN A 200 -33.57 21.40 -3.45
N GLU A 201 -32.91 20.96 -2.39
CA GLU A 201 -32.09 21.82 -1.53
C GLU A 201 -30.92 22.46 -2.29
N LEU A 202 -30.20 21.66 -3.08
CA LEU A 202 -29.11 22.14 -3.94
C LEU A 202 -29.61 23.17 -4.97
N ARG A 203 -30.77 22.95 -5.58
CA ARG A 203 -31.39 23.92 -6.49
C ARG A 203 -31.69 25.24 -5.81
N THR A 204 -32.26 25.20 -4.60
CA THR A 204 -32.54 26.41 -3.82
C THR A 204 -31.26 27.16 -3.45
N LYS A 205 -30.22 26.44 -3.02
CA LYS A 205 -28.93 27.03 -2.60
C LYS A 205 -28.05 27.52 -3.76
N LYS A 206 -28.21 26.95 -4.96
CA LYS A 206 -27.45 27.30 -6.17
C LYS A 206 -28.30 27.99 -7.23
N LYS A 207 -29.32 28.73 -6.79
CA LYS A 207 -30.24 29.46 -7.67
C LYS A 207 -29.48 30.36 -8.65
N GLY A 208 -29.86 30.32 -9.93
CA GLY A 208 -29.25 31.08 -11.02
C GLY A 208 -27.97 30.47 -11.59
N GLN A 209 -27.50 29.33 -11.07
CA GLN A 209 -26.33 28.62 -11.60
C GLN A 209 -26.74 27.44 -12.47
N THR A 210 -25.85 26.99 -13.36
CA THR A 210 -26.10 25.84 -14.26
C THR A 210 -26.52 24.58 -13.51
N ILE A 211 -25.98 24.33 -12.32
CA ILE A 211 -26.35 23.17 -11.49
C ILE A 211 -27.85 23.15 -11.12
N GLU A 212 -28.51 24.31 -10.98
CA GLU A 212 -29.95 24.37 -10.75
C GLU A 212 -30.72 23.73 -11.91
N GLN A 213 -30.35 24.09 -13.14
CA GLN A 213 -31.00 23.60 -14.34
C GLN A 213 -30.71 22.12 -14.58
N VAL A 214 -29.46 21.70 -14.36
CA VAL A 214 -29.07 20.28 -14.47
C VAL A 214 -29.85 19.43 -13.46
N LEU A 215 -29.96 19.85 -12.21
CA LEU A 215 -30.74 19.13 -11.19
C LEU A 215 -32.24 19.10 -11.53
N ALA A 216 -32.78 20.13 -12.17
CA ALA A 216 -34.16 20.12 -12.64
C ALA A 216 -34.39 19.05 -13.72
N TRP A 217 -33.51 18.97 -14.73
CA TRP A 217 -33.57 17.91 -15.75
C TRP A 217 -33.37 16.52 -15.16
N LEU A 218 -32.40 16.39 -14.26
CA LEU A 218 -32.11 15.14 -13.55
C LEU A 218 -33.33 14.62 -12.78
N THR A 219 -33.99 15.51 -12.03
CA THR A 219 -35.17 15.15 -11.21
C THR A 219 -36.34 14.72 -12.11
N THR A 220 -36.54 15.40 -13.24
CA THR A 220 -37.56 15.01 -14.22
C THR A 220 -37.27 13.64 -14.82
N LEU A 221 -36.02 13.40 -15.25
CA LEU A 221 -35.58 12.13 -15.81
C LEU A 221 -35.71 11.00 -14.79
N HIS A 222 -35.24 11.22 -13.55
CA HIS A 222 -35.36 10.29 -12.43
C HIS A 222 -36.81 9.94 -12.14
N GLY A 223 -37.70 10.94 -12.06
CA GLY A 223 -39.12 10.74 -11.82
C GLY A 223 -39.79 9.92 -12.91
N TYR A 224 -39.47 10.19 -14.19
CA TYR A 224 -39.96 9.41 -15.32
C TYR A 224 -39.49 7.95 -15.24
N LEU A 225 -38.18 7.71 -15.10
CA LEU A 225 -37.60 6.36 -15.10
C LEU A 225 -37.97 5.54 -13.86
N SER A 226 -38.18 6.19 -12.72
CA SER A 226 -38.53 5.53 -11.44
C SER A 226 -40.02 5.26 -11.30
N SER A 227 -40.89 5.91 -12.07
CA SER A 227 -42.34 5.73 -11.95
C SER A 227 -42.80 4.39 -12.53
N PRO A 228 -43.66 3.62 -11.82
CA PRO A 228 -44.30 2.42 -12.37
C PRO A 228 -45.15 2.69 -13.62
N THR A 229 -45.75 3.88 -13.73
CA THR A 229 -46.56 4.31 -14.88
C THR A 229 -45.76 5.10 -15.93
N GLY A 230 -44.47 5.33 -15.67
CA GLY A 230 -43.51 5.94 -16.60
C GLY A 230 -42.57 4.89 -17.19
N GLY A 231 -41.26 5.16 -17.14
CA GLY A 231 -40.22 4.27 -17.65
C GLY A 231 -40.04 2.95 -16.90
N GLY A 232 -40.59 2.80 -15.69
CA GLY A 232 -40.69 1.51 -14.98
C GLY A 232 -39.36 0.82 -14.68
N VAL A 233 -38.25 1.54 -14.72
CA VAL A 233 -36.90 0.96 -14.68
C VAL A 233 -36.57 0.44 -13.29
N ARG A 234 -37.02 1.11 -12.22
CA ARG A 234 -36.70 0.75 -10.82
C ARG A 234 -37.44 -0.47 -10.27
N HIS A 235 -38.48 -0.93 -10.95
CA HIS A 235 -39.32 -2.03 -10.48
C HIS A 235 -38.84 -3.35 -11.07
N GLY A 236 -38.63 -4.36 -10.22
CA GLY A 236 -38.28 -5.72 -10.63
C GLY A 236 -39.27 -6.32 -11.63
N VAL A 237 -38.91 -7.50 -12.16
CA VAL A 237 -39.54 -8.18 -13.30
C VAL A 237 -41.08 -8.35 -13.19
N ASP A 238 -41.65 -8.25 -11.99
CA ASP A 238 -43.01 -8.69 -11.67
C ASP A 238 -44.10 -7.60 -11.59
N LEU A 239 -43.81 -6.35 -11.96
CA LEU A 239 -44.86 -5.34 -12.16
C LEU A 239 -45.21 -5.27 -13.65
N LYS A 240 -46.28 -6.00 -14.00
CA LYS A 240 -47.02 -6.01 -15.28
C LYS A 240 -46.55 -4.95 -16.28
N SER A 241 -45.89 -5.42 -17.35
CA SER A 241 -45.72 -4.67 -18.61
C SER A 241 -45.30 -3.21 -18.46
N GLY A 242 -44.20 -2.93 -17.74
CA GLY A 242 -43.53 -1.63 -17.85
C GLY A 242 -43.19 -1.32 -19.31
N ILE A 243 -43.13 -0.03 -19.67
CA ILE A 243 -42.73 0.41 -21.01
C ILE A 243 -41.37 -0.22 -21.36
N THR A 244 -41.33 -1.01 -22.43
CA THR A 244 -40.10 -1.69 -22.86
C THR A 244 -39.09 -0.63 -23.32
N VAL A 245 -37.99 -0.48 -22.56
CA VAL A 245 -36.87 0.37 -22.97
C VAL A 245 -36.17 -0.33 -24.14
N ASN A 246 -36.28 0.25 -25.33
CA ASN A 246 -35.57 -0.28 -26.49
C ASN A 246 -34.05 0.06 -26.44
N PRO A 247 -33.21 -0.56 -27.29
CA PRO A 247 -31.76 -0.33 -27.25
C PRO A 247 -31.34 1.13 -27.43
N ASP A 248 -31.99 1.87 -28.32
CA ASP A 248 -31.67 3.27 -28.61
C ASP A 248 -32.09 4.19 -27.46
N GLU A 249 -33.27 3.95 -26.88
CA GLU A 249 -33.75 4.61 -25.67
C GLU A 249 -32.83 4.33 -24.48
N GLY A 250 -32.43 3.07 -24.29
CA GLY A 250 -31.49 2.68 -23.24
C GLY A 250 -30.16 3.42 -23.37
N ARG A 251 -29.62 3.50 -24.59
CA ARG A 251 -28.40 4.26 -24.89
C ARG A 251 -28.58 5.76 -24.64
N LEU A 252 -29.71 6.33 -25.06
CA LEU A 252 -30.04 7.74 -24.82
C LEU A 252 -30.08 8.04 -23.32
N TYR A 253 -30.84 7.28 -22.53
CA TYR A 253 -30.95 7.48 -21.10
C TYR A 253 -29.60 7.32 -20.40
N CYS A 254 -28.81 6.29 -20.77
CA CYS A 254 -27.47 6.10 -20.21
C CYS A 254 -26.55 7.29 -20.52
N ASN A 255 -26.58 7.81 -21.74
CA ASN A 255 -25.76 8.95 -22.13
C ASN A 255 -26.16 10.22 -21.38
N LEU A 256 -27.46 10.52 -21.27
CA LEU A 256 -27.95 11.68 -20.52
C LEU A 256 -27.55 11.61 -19.04
N ILE A 257 -27.79 10.46 -18.40
CA ILE A 257 -27.45 10.28 -16.99
C ILE A 257 -25.94 10.38 -16.79
N ARG A 258 -25.12 9.77 -17.67
CA ARG A 258 -23.66 9.88 -17.61
C ARG A 258 -23.20 11.33 -17.70
N SER A 259 -23.74 12.11 -18.63
CA SER A 259 -23.42 13.54 -18.76
C SER A 259 -23.75 14.32 -17.48
N TYR A 260 -24.90 14.05 -16.85
CA TYR A 260 -25.26 14.71 -15.60
C TYR A 260 -24.40 14.27 -14.41
N VAL A 261 -24.08 12.98 -14.31
CA VAL A 261 -23.19 12.43 -13.27
C VAL A 261 -21.80 13.06 -13.34
N THR A 262 -21.18 13.10 -14.53
CA THR A 262 -19.87 13.71 -14.72
C THR A 262 -19.85 15.18 -14.31
N PHE A 263 -20.89 15.93 -14.70
CA PHE A 263 -21.04 17.32 -14.29
C PHE A 263 -21.18 17.45 -12.76
N LEU A 264 -22.03 16.64 -12.13
CA LEU A 264 -22.26 16.70 -10.69
C LEU A 264 -21.02 16.31 -9.87
N MET A 265 -20.24 15.34 -10.31
CA MET A 265 -18.95 15.00 -9.66
C MET A 265 -17.99 16.19 -9.69
N THR A 266 -17.92 16.92 -10.81
CA THR A 266 -17.07 18.11 -10.94
C THR A 266 -17.56 19.25 -10.03
N GLU A 267 -18.88 19.44 -9.93
CA GLU A 267 -19.48 20.42 -9.03
C GLU A 267 -19.26 20.07 -7.55
N HIS A 268 -19.34 18.78 -7.21
CA HIS A 268 -19.04 18.26 -5.88
C HIS A 268 -17.59 18.56 -5.49
N ASP A 269 -16.62 18.23 -6.35
CA ASP A 269 -15.21 18.52 -6.13
C ASP A 269 -14.96 20.01 -5.93
N ARG A 270 -15.57 20.87 -6.77
CA ARG A 270 -15.43 22.32 -6.66
C ARG A 270 -15.96 22.84 -5.33
N MET A 271 -17.10 22.32 -4.86
CA MET A 271 -17.68 22.70 -3.57
C MET A 271 -16.87 22.16 -2.40
N SER A 272 -16.32 20.96 -2.51
CA SER A 272 -15.48 20.36 -1.47
C SER A 272 -14.17 21.13 -1.25
N ARG A 273 -13.55 21.62 -2.34
CA ARG A 273 -12.31 22.43 -2.25
C ARG A 273 -12.55 23.84 -1.73
N GLY A 274 -13.67 24.47 -2.10
CA GLY A 274 -14.04 25.81 -1.60
C GLY A 274 -14.39 25.87 -0.10
N VAL A 275 -14.38 24.74 0.62
CA VAL A 275 -14.54 24.66 2.08
C VAL A 275 -13.19 24.59 2.81
N GLN A 276 -12.08 24.31 2.10
CA GLN A 276 -10.73 24.19 2.67
C GLN A 276 -9.90 25.48 2.59
N GLU A 277 -10.41 26.54 1.94
CA GLU A 277 -9.86 27.90 1.94
C GLU A 277 -10.66 28.80 2.90
#